data_AF-A0A7S7PVS6-F1
#
_entry.id   AF-A0A7S7PVS6-F1
#
_cell.length_a   1.000
_cell.length_b   1.000
_cell.length_c   1.000
_cell.angle_alpha   90.00
_cell.angle_beta   90.00
_cell.angle_gamma   90.00
#
_symmetry.space_group_name_H-M   'P 1'
#
loop_
_entity.id
_entity.type
_entity.pdbx_description
1 polymer ?
#
loop_
_entity_poly.entity_id
_entity_poly.type
_entity_poly.pdbx_seq_one_letter_code
_entity_poly.pdbx_strand_id
1 'polypeptide(L)'
;MRHLIFVVGTSFAALLASTPAWPAPAITSTTVELPAGDALFPGGPEADAINNNCLACHSADMVLNQPALPRSTWESEVHKMIKVYGAPVEDSDVPAIVDYLAKIKGSGQ
;
A
#
# COMPACT_ATOMS: atom_id res chain seq x y z
N MET A 1 8.18 -63.23 29.34
CA MET A 1 9.42 -62.57 29.80
C MET A 1 9.16 -61.07 29.86
N ARG A 2 9.42 -60.45 31.00
CA ARG A 2 9.00 -59.08 31.35
C ARG A 2 9.89 -58.06 30.60
N HIS A 3 9.32 -57.31 29.67
CA HIS A 3 10.05 -56.23 28.99
C HIS A 3 10.27 -55.07 29.97
N LEU A 4 11.53 -54.78 30.27
CA LEU A 4 11.96 -53.62 31.05
C LEU A 4 12.06 -52.42 30.12
N ILE A 5 11.19 -51.42 30.31
CA ILE A 5 11.25 -50.13 29.61
C ILE A 5 12.19 -49.22 30.41
N PHE A 6 13.36 -48.91 29.86
CA PHE A 6 14.26 -47.89 30.41
C PHE A 6 13.80 -46.51 29.93
N VAL A 7 13.22 -45.72 30.82
CA VAL A 7 12.95 -44.30 30.58
C VAL A 7 14.24 -43.53 30.87
N VAL A 8 14.96 -43.14 29.81
CA VAL A 8 16.07 -42.18 29.90
C VAL A 8 15.45 -40.79 30.03
N GLY A 9 15.39 -40.27 31.25
CA GLY A 9 14.98 -38.90 31.52
C GLY A 9 16.11 -37.94 31.14
N THR A 10 16.01 -37.32 29.96
CA THR A 10 16.86 -36.18 29.60
C THR A 10 16.30 -34.93 30.25
N SER A 11 16.91 -34.52 31.36
CA SER A 11 16.68 -33.19 31.95
C SER A 11 17.11 -32.12 30.94
N PHE A 12 16.15 -31.42 30.34
CA PHE A 12 16.39 -30.19 29.60
C PHE A 12 16.67 -29.07 30.62
N ALA A 13 17.93 -28.87 30.98
CA ALA A 13 18.35 -27.68 31.70
C ALA A 13 18.22 -26.48 30.75
N ALA A 14 17.16 -25.69 30.91
CA ALA A 14 16.98 -24.45 30.18
C ALA A 14 18.09 -23.46 30.56
N LEU A 15 19.06 -23.28 29.65
CA LEU A 15 20.05 -22.20 29.72
C LEU A 15 19.32 -20.87 29.53
N LEU A 16 19.00 -20.20 30.65
CA LEU A 16 18.62 -18.79 30.69
C LEU A 16 19.89 -17.96 30.45
N ALA A 17 20.33 -17.86 29.19
CA ALA A 17 21.34 -16.90 28.79
C ALA A 17 20.70 -15.52 28.68
N SER A 18 21.16 -14.55 29.48
CA SER A 18 20.73 -13.16 29.42
C SER A 18 21.04 -12.58 28.03
N THR A 19 20.01 -12.18 27.29
CA THR A 19 20.19 -11.46 26.02
C THR A 19 20.87 -10.11 26.32
N PRO A 20 21.98 -9.75 25.64
CA PRO A 20 22.63 -8.47 25.86
C PRO A 20 21.66 -7.33 25.50
N ALA A 21 21.51 -6.37 26.41
CA ALA A 21 20.72 -5.17 26.17
C ALA A 21 21.44 -4.31 25.13
N TRP A 22 20.84 -4.11 23.96
CA TRP A 22 21.36 -3.16 22.97
C TRP A 22 21.14 -1.73 23.46
N PRO A 23 22.14 -0.82 23.26
CA PRO A 23 21.96 0.58 23.59
C PRO A 23 20.81 1.15 22.76
N ALA A 24 19.93 1.91 23.42
CA ALA A 24 18.85 2.60 22.72
C ALA A 24 19.44 3.64 21.75
N PRO A 25 18.90 3.76 20.53
CA PRO A 25 19.31 4.81 19.61
C PRO A 25 18.98 6.19 20.20
N ALA A 26 19.88 7.16 20.04
CA ALA A 26 19.59 8.55 20.37
C ALA A 26 18.67 9.15 19.31
N ILE A 27 17.48 9.59 19.71
CA ILE A 27 16.50 10.24 18.83
C ILE A 27 16.63 11.76 19.02
N THR A 28 16.93 12.47 17.93
CA THR A 28 17.03 13.94 17.90
C THR A 28 15.93 14.50 16.99
N SER A 29 15.35 15.63 17.37
CA SER A 29 14.39 16.36 16.53
C SER A 29 15.10 16.91 15.29
N THR A 30 14.58 16.58 14.11
CA THR A 30 15.03 17.15 12.83
C THR A 30 13.85 17.76 12.10
N THR A 31 14.10 18.80 11.32
CA THR A 31 13.10 19.42 10.46
C THR A 31 13.17 18.78 9.07
N VAL A 32 12.02 18.42 8.52
CA VAL A 32 11.87 17.87 7.17
C VAL A 32 10.86 18.73 6.43
N GLU A 33 11.25 19.28 5.28
CA GLU A 33 10.33 19.96 4.37
C GLU A 33 9.64 18.91 3.50
N LEU A 34 8.30 18.92 3.46
CA LEU A 34 7.51 17.98 2.66
C LEU A 34 7.11 18.61 1.32
N PRO A 35 7.06 17.83 0.24
CA PRO A 35 6.51 18.32 -1.02
C PRO A 35 5.02 18.66 -0.89
N ALA A 36 4.53 19.54 -1.76
CA ALA A 36 3.10 19.85 -1.85
C ALA A 36 2.31 18.64 -2.38
N GLY A 37 1.14 18.39 -1.80
CA GLY A 37 0.27 17.25 -2.11
C GLY A 37 -0.88 17.56 -3.09
N ASP A 38 -0.76 18.65 -3.84
CA ASP A 38 -1.78 19.18 -4.75
C ASP A 38 -1.47 18.92 -6.25
N ALA A 39 -0.53 18.01 -6.52
CA ALA A 39 -0.21 17.59 -7.87
C ALA A 39 -1.42 16.94 -8.57
N LEU A 40 -1.60 17.30 -9.85
CA LEU A 40 -2.56 16.67 -10.74
C LEU A 40 -2.01 15.38 -11.35
N PHE A 41 -2.90 14.51 -11.82
CA PHE A 41 -2.52 13.39 -12.67
C PHE A 41 -1.85 13.90 -13.96
N PRO A 42 -0.66 13.38 -14.34
CA PRO A 42 0.05 13.79 -15.54
C PRO A 42 -0.65 13.29 -16.82
N GLY A 43 -0.30 13.81 -17.99
CA GLY A 43 -0.85 13.34 -19.28
C GLY A 43 -1.81 14.32 -19.96
N GLY A 44 -2.02 15.52 -19.39
CA GLY A 44 -2.81 16.58 -20.01
C GLY A 44 -4.26 16.14 -20.26
N PRO A 45 -4.82 16.36 -21.46
CA PRO A 45 -6.23 16.04 -21.75
C PRO A 45 -6.64 14.58 -21.49
N GLU A 46 -5.71 13.62 -21.60
CA GLU A 46 -6.00 12.20 -21.29
C GLU A 46 -6.30 11.97 -19.80
N ALA A 47 -5.86 12.89 -18.94
CA ALA A 47 -6.07 12.85 -17.50
C ALA A 47 -7.26 13.72 -17.02
N ASP A 48 -7.98 14.39 -17.92
CA ASP A 48 -9.05 15.32 -17.53
C ASP A 48 -10.15 14.60 -16.73
N ALA A 49 -10.58 13.42 -17.19
CA ALA A 49 -11.62 12.65 -16.50
C ALA A 49 -11.22 12.26 -15.08
N ILE A 50 -9.96 11.84 -14.86
CA ILE A 50 -9.50 11.45 -13.53
C ILE A 50 -9.24 12.67 -12.63
N ASN A 51 -8.69 13.77 -13.18
CA ASN A 51 -8.44 15.00 -12.43
C ASN A 51 -9.75 15.64 -11.96
N ASN A 52 -10.82 15.58 -12.76
CA ASN A 52 -12.13 16.13 -12.41
C ASN A 52 -12.88 15.31 -11.36
N ASN A 53 -12.61 14.01 -11.26
CA ASN A 53 -13.45 13.09 -10.49
C ASN A 53 -12.77 12.47 -9.24
N CYS A 54 -11.44 12.43 -9.15
CA CYS A 54 -10.75 11.62 -8.12
C CYS A 54 -9.98 12.42 -7.05
N LEU A 55 -9.76 13.72 -7.24
CA LEU A 55 -8.91 14.53 -6.34
C LEU A 55 -9.66 15.14 -5.15
N ALA A 56 -10.96 14.83 -4.98
CA ALA A 56 -11.77 15.34 -3.87
C ALA A 56 -11.43 14.69 -2.52
N CYS A 57 -10.88 13.46 -2.53
CA CYS A 57 -10.70 12.66 -1.31
C CYS A 57 -9.23 12.30 -1.02
N HIS A 58 -8.38 12.20 -2.04
CA HIS A 58 -6.97 11.86 -1.89
C HIS A 58 -6.13 12.52 -3.00
N SER A 59 -4.82 12.63 -2.79
CA SER A 59 -3.89 13.15 -3.80
C SER A 59 -3.72 12.18 -4.97
N ALA A 60 -3.20 12.69 -6.10
CA ALA A 60 -2.82 11.86 -7.23
C ALA A 60 -1.72 10.85 -6.84
N ASP A 61 -0.79 11.25 -5.96
CA ASP A 61 0.33 10.42 -5.53
C ASP A 61 -0.09 9.10 -4.87
N MET A 62 -1.22 9.07 -4.17
CA MET A 62 -1.72 7.82 -3.57
C MET A 62 -2.01 6.77 -4.65
N VAL A 63 -2.51 7.21 -5.81
CA VAL A 63 -2.84 6.35 -6.95
C VAL A 63 -1.59 6.09 -7.80
N LEU A 64 -0.75 7.10 -8.01
CA LEU A 64 0.50 6.99 -8.76
C LEU A 64 1.60 6.19 -8.04
N ASN A 65 1.42 5.83 -6.77
CA ASN A 65 2.35 4.93 -6.07
C ASN A 65 1.86 3.47 -6.03
N GLN A 66 0.77 3.14 -6.72
CA GLN A 66 0.35 1.75 -6.86
C GLN A 66 1.24 1.01 -7.87
N PRO A 67 1.43 -0.32 -7.70
CA PRO A 67 2.13 -1.12 -8.69
C PRO A 67 1.42 -1.07 -10.06
N ALA A 68 2.11 -1.53 -11.11
CA ALA A 68 1.44 -1.73 -12.39
C ALA A 68 0.36 -2.81 -12.25
N LEU A 69 -0.91 -2.42 -12.41
CA LEU A 69 -2.06 -3.31 -12.29
C LEU A 69 -2.73 -3.54 -13.65
N PRO A 70 -3.31 -4.73 -13.87
CA PRO A 70 -4.16 -4.98 -15.03
C PRO A 70 -5.36 -4.03 -15.07
N ARG A 71 -5.85 -3.75 -16.28
CA ARG A 71 -7.05 -2.93 -16.51
C ARG A 71 -8.25 -3.35 -15.65
N SER A 72 -8.53 -4.66 -15.56
CA SER A 72 -9.66 -5.20 -14.78
C SER A 72 -9.52 -4.96 -13.27
N THR A 73 -8.29 -4.92 -12.76
CA THR A 73 -8.02 -4.57 -11.36
C THR A 73 -8.32 -3.09 -11.15
N TRP A 74 -7.87 -2.21 -12.06
CA TRP A 74 -8.19 -0.79 -11.98
C TRP A 74 -9.68 -0.50 -12.08
N GLU A 75 -10.40 -1.22 -12.94
CA GLU A 75 -11.86 -1.13 -13.04
C GLU A 75 -12.53 -1.48 -11.70
N SER A 76 -12.05 -2.53 -11.03
CA SER A 76 -12.55 -2.92 -9.71
C SER A 76 -12.27 -1.84 -8.65
N GLU A 77 -11.08 -1.23 -8.65
CA GLU A 77 -10.74 -0.15 -7.72
C GLU A 77 -11.55 1.13 -7.99
N VAL A 78 -11.75 1.51 -9.25
CA VAL A 78 -12.60 2.65 -9.61
C VAL A 78 -14.05 2.40 -9.16
N HIS A 79 -14.61 1.22 -9.42
CA HIS A 79 -15.94 0.88 -8.93
C HIS A 79 -16.04 0.84 -7.40
N LYS A 80 -14.97 0.45 -6.70
CA LYS A 80 -14.91 0.55 -5.24
C LYS A 80 -14.96 2.01 -4.77
N MET A 81 -14.24 2.92 -5.44
CA MET A 81 -14.33 4.36 -5.13
C MET A 81 -15.77 4.87 -5.27
N ILE A 82 -16.46 4.45 -6.33
CA ILE A 82 -17.84 4.87 -6.59
C ILE A 82 -18.82 4.25 -5.59
N LYS A 83 -18.82 2.91 -5.45
CA LYS A 83 -19.89 2.19 -4.73
C LYS A 83 -19.67 2.11 -3.22
N VAL A 84 -18.41 2.09 -2.76
CA VAL A 84 -18.08 1.95 -1.33
C VAL A 84 -17.75 3.31 -0.71
N TYR A 85 -16.96 4.12 -1.40
CA TYR A 85 -16.51 5.42 -0.88
C TYR A 85 -17.33 6.61 -1.38
N GLY A 86 -18.27 6.40 -2.32
CA GLY A 86 -19.21 7.44 -2.77
C GLY A 86 -18.58 8.50 -3.67
N ALA A 87 -17.51 8.17 -4.41
CA ALA A 87 -16.93 9.09 -5.38
C ALA A 87 -17.98 9.49 -6.44
N PRO A 88 -18.16 10.79 -6.73
CA PRO A 88 -19.18 11.29 -7.64
C PRO A 88 -18.73 11.16 -9.11
N VAL A 89 -18.46 9.94 -9.56
CA VAL A 89 -18.04 9.64 -10.93
C VAL A 89 -19.26 9.15 -11.72
N GLU A 90 -19.54 9.79 -12.85
CA GLU A 90 -20.56 9.31 -13.79
C GLU A 90 -20.12 8.04 -14.50
N ASP A 91 -21.05 7.11 -14.77
CA ASP A 91 -20.72 5.82 -15.40
C ASP A 91 -20.07 5.99 -16.80
N SER A 92 -20.33 7.11 -17.48
CA SER A 92 -19.72 7.45 -18.77
C SER A 92 -18.23 7.77 -18.71
N ASP A 93 -17.73 8.21 -17.55
CA ASP A 93 -16.33 8.60 -17.36
C ASP A 93 -15.45 7.42 -16.95
N VAL A 94 -16.06 6.35 -16.43
CA VAL A 94 -15.35 5.16 -15.93
C VAL A 94 -14.40 4.57 -16.98
N PRO A 95 -14.79 4.33 -18.24
CA PRO A 95 -13.87 3.75 -19.23
C PRO A 95 -12.61 4.59 -19.42
N ALA A 96 -12.74 5.92 -19.52
CA ALA A 96 -11.63 6.84 -19.72
C ALA A 96 -10.68 6.85 -18.51
N ILE A 97 -11.22 6.88 -17.29
CA ILE A 97 -10.44 6.82 -16.05
C ILE A 97 -9.66 5.52 -15.96
N VAL A 98 -10.32 4.38 -16.20
CA VAL A 98 -9.66 3.06 -16.14
C VAL A 98 -8.61 2.93 -17.25
N ASP A 99 -8.87 3.48 -18.44
CA ASP A 99 -7.90 3.44 -19.57
C ASP A 99 -6.65 4.25 -19.26
N TYR A 100 -6.84 5.42 -18.64
CA TYR A 100 -5.75 6.23 -18.12
C TYR A 100 -4.93 5.46 -17.07
N LEU A 101 -5.58 4.88 -16.06
CA LEU A 101 -4.92 4.15 -14.97
C LEU A 101 -4.16 2.90 -15.44
N ALA A 102 -4.70 2.19 -16.43
CA ALA A 102 -4.03 1.02 -17.00
C ALA A 102 -2.79 1.37 -17.84
N LYS A 103 -2.73 2.59 -18.38
CA LYS A 103 -1.59 3.09 -19.16
C LYS A 103 -0.54 3.77 -18.30
N ILE A 104 -0.97 4.48 -17.26
CA ILE A 104 -0.05 5.23 -16.41
C ILE A 104 0.80 4.26 -15.61
N LYS A 105 2.12 4.45 -15.69
CA LYS A 105 3.03 3.78 -14.77
C LYS A 105 3.09 4.65 -13.53
N GLY A 106 2.78 4.07 -12.38
CA GLY A 106 3.03 4.74 -11.12
C GLY A 106 4.49 5.20 -11.06
N SER A 107 4.73 6.46 -10.70
CA SER A 107 6.07 7.08 -10.68
C SER A 107 6.93 6.65 -9.49
N GLY A 108 6.60 5.52 -8.85
CA GLY A 108 7.33 4.97 -7.72
C GLY A 108 8.58 4.18 -8.13
N GLN A 109 9.66 4.91 -8.44
CA GLN A 109 11.04 4.47 -8.77
C GLN A 109 11.35 4.15 -10.23
#